data_AF-A0A9D6LTU9-F1
#
_entry.id   AF-A0A9D6LTU9-F1
#
_cell.length_a   1.000
_cell.length_b   1.000
_cell.length_c   1.000
_cell.angle_alpha   90.00
_cell.angle_beta   90.00
_cell.angle_gamma   90.00
#
_symmetry.space_group_name_H-M   'P 1'
#
loop_
_entity.id
_entity.type
_entity.pdbx_description
1 polymer ?
#
loop_
_entity_poly.entity_id
_entity_poly.type
_entity_poly.pdbx_seq_one_letter_code
_entity_poly.pdbx_strand_id
1 'polypeptide(L)' 'HGNGANMDNLETHDERPLVAGTCFSIEPGIYMPEFGVRLEVNVYVGETEARVTGETQKEIVRIAV' A
#
# COMPACT_ATOMS: atom_id res chain seq x y z
N HIS A 1 6.81 0.72 -0.03
CA HIS A 1 7.36 0.89 -1.38
C HIS A 1 7.99 2.25 -1.60
N GLY A 2 8.69 2.41 -2.74
CA GLY A 2 9.70 3.45 -2.91
C GLY A 2 10.89 3.19 -1.99
N ASN A 3 11.48 4.25 -1.44
CA ASN A 3 12.55 4.13 -0.43
C ASN A 3 12.03 3.82 0.99
N GLY A 4 10.71 3.76 1.20
CA GLY A 4 10.08 3.46 2.49
C GLY A 4 10.00 1.96 2.81
N ALA A 5 9.31 1.62 3.91
CA ALA A 5 9.07 0.24 4.32
C ALA A 5 8.28 -0.54 3.27
N ASN A 6 8.50 -1.85 3.18
CA ASN A 6 7.61 -2.76 2.48
C ASN A 6 6.65 -3.41 3.49
N MET A 7 5.34 -3.38 3.20
CA MET A 7 4.27 -3.90 4.05
C MET A 7 3.68 -5.22 3.53
N ASP A 8 4.46 -5.95 2.73
CA ASP A 8 4.19 -7.35 2.39
C ASP A 8 5.31 -8.27 2.93
N ASN A 9 5.09 -9.57 2.80
CA ASN A 9 6.11 -10.60 3.05
C ASN A 9 6.19 -11.60 1.89
N LEU A 10 5.82 -11.16 0.69
CA LEU A 10 5.84 -11.97 -0.52
C LEU A 10 6.99 -11.55 -1.42
N GLU A 11 7.19 -10.25 -1.61
CA GLU A 11 8.27 -9.69 -2.41
C GLU A 11 9.54 -9.50 -1.58
N THR A 12 9.42 -9.04 -0.32
CA THR A 12 10.54 -8.78 0.58
C THR A 12 10.13 -8.94 2.03
N HIS A 13 10.88 -9.71 2.81
CA HIS A 13 10.72 -9.76 4.28
C HIS A 13 11.38 -8.54 4.92
N ASP A 14 10.65 -7.42 4.99
CA ASP A 14 11.16 -6.19 5.59
C ASP A 14 10.94 -6.16 7.11
N GLU A 15 12.02 -6.27 7.87
CA GLU A 15 12.00 -6.25 9.33
C GLU A 15 12.33 -4.87 9.93
N ARG A 16 12.54 -3.85 9.08
CA ARG A 16 12.89 -2.50 9.55
C ARG A 16 11.70 -1.88 10.30
N PRO A 17 11.95 -1.11 11.38
CA PRO A 17 10.88 -0.38 12.05
C PRO A 17 10.34 0.73 11.15
N LEU A 18 9.06 1.05 11.32
CA LEU A 18 8.48 2.25 10.70
C LEU A 18 9.07 3.50 11.34
N VAL A 19 9.46 4.46 10.51
CA VAL A 19 10.10 5.71 10.94
C VAL A 19 9.21 6.89 10.57
N ALA A 20 9.01 7.83 11.51
CA ALA A 20 8.28 9.06 11.25
C ALA A 20 8.92 9.86 10.09
N GLY A 21 8.09 10.52 9.29
CA GLY A 21 8.51 11.24 8.08
C GLY A 21 8.65 10.38 6.82
N THR A 22 8.38 9.07 6.90
CA THR A 22 8.46 8.17 5.74
C THR A 22 7.11 7.93 5.07
N CYS A 23 7.14 7.59 3.78
CA CYS A 23 5.98 7.22 2.98
C CYS A 23 6.18 5.84 2.35
N PHE A 24 5.09 5.08 2.22
CA PHE A 24 5.04 3.81 1.50
C PHE A 24 3.60 3.49 1.10
N SER A 25 3.40 2.60 0.13
CA SER A 25 2.09 2.01 -0.15
C SER A 25 1.76 0.88 0.83
N ILE A 26 0.47 0.70 1.09
CA ILE A 26 -0.12 -0.54 1.60
C ILE A 26 -0.98 -1.10 0.47
N GLU A 27 -0.69 -2.33 0.04
CA GLU A 27 -1.24 -2.85 -1.21
C GLU A 27 -1.74 -4.32 -1.18
N PRO A 28 -2.72 -4.65 -0.33
CA PRO A 28 -3.26 -6.00 -0.26
C PRO A 28 -3.87 -6.43 -1.60
N GLY A 29 -3.52 -7.65 -2.03
CA GLY A 29 -4.01 -8.25 -3.26
C GLY A 29 -4.53 -9.67 -3.08
N ILE A 30 -5.54 -10.03 -3.86
CA ILE A 30 -6.04 -11.39 -4.01
C ILE A 30 -5.84 -11.79 -5.48
N TYR A 31 -5.21 -12.94 -5.69
CA TYR A 31 -4.83 -13.42 -7.01
C TYR A 31 -5.44 -14.80 -7.28
N MET A 32 -6.15 -14.93 -8.39
CA MET A 32 -6.73 -16.16 -8.93
C MET A 32 -6.08 -16.47 -10.30
N PRO A 33 -6.23 -17.68 -10.85
CA PRO A 33 -5.59 -18.04 -12.12
C PRO A 33 -5.97 -17.11 -13.29
N GLU A 34 -7.21 -16.63 -13.33
CA GLU A 34 -7.74 -15.82 -14.42
C GLU A 34 -7.58 -14.31 -14.21
N PHE A 35 -7.61 -13.85 -12.95
CA PHE A 35 -7.46 -12.43 -12.62
C PHE A 35 -7.01 -12.20 -11.18
N GLY A 36 -6.53 -10.98 -10.92
CA GLY A 36 -6.23 -10.50 -9.57
C GLY A 36 -6.86 -9.15 -9.32
N VAL A 37 -7.03 -8.83 -8.04
CA VAL A 37 -7.48 -7.51 -7.57
C VAL A 37 -6.49 -7.05 -6.52
N ARG A 38 -5.98 -5.83 -6.66
CA ARG A 38 -5.15 -5.16 -5.65
C ARG A 38 -5.77 -3.81 -5.34
N LEU A 39 -5.86 -3.50 -4.05
CA LEU A 39 -6.15 -2.17 -3.57
C LEU A 39 -4.85 -1.57 -3.08
N GLU A 40 -4.55 -0.32 -3.46
CA GLU A 40 -3.32 0.36 -3.07
C GLU A 40 -3.67 1.74 -2.53
N VAL A 41 -3.09 2.07 -1.37
CA VAL A 41 -3.15 3.40 -0.78
C VAL A 41 -1.77 3.84 -0.35
N ASN A 42 -1.49 5.14 -0.46
CA ASN A 42 -0.25 5.72 0.05
C ASN A 42 -0.43 6.11 1.52
N VAL A 43 0.52 5.71 2.36
CA VAL A 43 0.54 5.98 3.79
C VAL A 43 1.73 6.87 4.14
N TYR A 44 1.48 7.88 4.96
CA TYR A 44 2.51 8.70 5.60
C TYR A 44 2.55 8.40 7.09
N VAL A 45 3.74 8.12 7.62
CA VAL A 45 3.97 7.93 9.06
C VAL A 45 4.35 9.27 9.69
N GLY A 46 3.48 9.81 10.53
CA GLY A 46 3.77 10.96 11.39
C GLY A 46 4.37 10.55 12.73
N GLU A 47 4.68 11.53 13.57
CA GLU A 47 5.28 11.31 14.90
C GLU A 47 4.39 10.45 15.84
N THR A 48 3.07 10.54 15.69
CA THR A 48 2.10 9.91 16.60
C THR A 48 1.12 8.97 15.90
N GLU A 49 0.97 9.08 14.59
CA GLU A 49 0.01 8.29 13.82
C GLU A 49 0.50 8.06 12.39
N ALA A 50 0.04 6.98 11.78
CA ALA A 50 0.12 6.79 10.34
C ALA A 50 -1.23 7.15 9.70
N ARG A 51 -1.21 7.84 8.56
CA ARG A 51 -2.42 8.27 7.86
C ARG A 51 -2.37 7.89 6.39
N VAL A 52 -3.53 7.52 5.85
CA VAL A 52 -3.72 7.40 4.41
C VAL A 52 -3.64 8.78 3.78
N THR A 53 -3.02 8.85 2.61
CA THR A 53 -2.85 10.07 1.81
C THR A 53 -3.43 9.87 0.43
N GLY A 54 -4.00 10.94 -0.13
CA GLY A 54 -4.73 10.90 -1.39
C GLY A 54 -6.14 10.31 -1.26
N GLU A 55 -6.77 10.10 -2.41
CA GLU A 55 -8.11 9.54 -2.49
C GLU A 55 -8.11 8.03 -2.21
N THR A 56 -9.11 7.56 -1.46
CA THR A 56 -9.29 6.13 -1.19
C THR A 56 -10.38 5.59 -2.11
N GLN A 57 -10.04 4.63 -2.97
CA GLN A 57 -11.01 3.94 -3.80
C GLN A 57 -11.95 3.09 -2.93
N LYS A 58 -13.27 3.36 -3.01
CA LYS A 58 -14.30 2.63 -2.24
C LYS A 58 -15.11 1.64 -3.07
N GLU A 59 -15.03 1.75 -4.40
CA GLU A 59 -15.83 0.98 -5.34
C GLU A 59 -14.97 0.51 -6.51
N ILE A 60 -15.40 -0.55 -7.19
CA ILE A 60 -14.75 -1.00 -8.42
C ILE A 60 -15.13 -0.03 -9.53
N VAL A 61 -14.13 0.64 -10.09
CA VAL A 61 -14.32 1.59 -11.19
C VAL A 61 -13.84 0.95 -12.49
N ARG A 62 -14.67 1.00 -13.53
CA ARG A 62 -14.28 0.61 -14.87
C ARG A 62 -13.53 1.78 -15.52
N ILE A 63 -12.28 1.55 -15.90
CA ILE A 63 -11.49 2.51 -16.66
C ILE A 63 -11.87 2.36 -18.14
N ALA A 64 -12.30 3.45 -18.77
CA ALA A 64 -12.55 3.47 -20.21
C ALA A 64 -11.21 3.35 -20.95
N VAL A 65 -11.20 2.53 -22.01
CA VAL A 65 -10.05 2.35 -22.90
C VAL A 65 -10.27 3.19 -24.15
#